data_AF-A0A358FWJ4-F1
#
_entry.id   AF-A0A358FWJ4-F1
#
_cell.length_a   1.000
_cell.length_b   1.000
_cell.length_c   1.000
_cell.angle_alpha   90.00
_cell.angle_beta   90.00
_cell.angle_gamma   90.00
#
_symmetry.space_group_name_H-M   'P 1'
#
loop_
_entity.id
_entity.type
_entity.pdbx_description
1 polymer ?
#
loop_
_entity_poly.entity_id
_entity_poly.type
_entity_poly.pdbx_seq_one_letter_code
_entity_poly.pdbx_strand_id
1 'polypeptide(L)'
;RGWIGFRTEFWTETRGTGGITHVFEGYEPWAGDIRSRERGSLVSDRTGPATTYAMLNLQERSTMLIPPGTEVYEGMIIGENSRAGDMEVNICREKKLTNMRASSADETVKLTPHRQMSLEQALEFIASDECVEVTPAHVRLRKVHLDPQERIRQARSRATS
;
A
#
# COMPACT_ATOMS: atom_id res chain seq x y z
N ARG A 1 -11.79 -19.31 -5.48
CA ARG A 1 -11.20 -18.01 -5.93
C ARG A 1 -9.83 -17.71 -5.29
N GLY A 2 -9.16 -18.68 -4.64
CA GLY A 2 -7.91 -18.47 -3.88
C GLY A 2 -6.59 -18.62 -4.65
N TRP A 3 -6.63 -18.78 -5.98
CA TRP A 3 -5.42 -18.88 -6.81
C TRP A 3 -4.77 -17.53 -7.13
N ILE A 4 -5.53 -16.44 -6.98
CA ILE A 4 -5.00 -15.08 -7.08
C ILE A 4 -4.18 -14.86 -5.81
N GLY A 5 -2.86 -15.04 -5.92
CA GLY A 5 -1.88 -14.79 -4.88
C GLY A 5 -0.98 -15.95 -4.49
N PHE A 6 -1.52 -17.18 -4.56
CA PHE A 6 -0.79 -18.40 -4.27
C PHE A 6 0.48 -18.56 -5.14
N ARG A 7 0.47 -18.05 -6.37
CA ARG A 7 1.65 -18.11 -7.25
C ARG A 7 2.85 -17.36 -6.67
N THR A 8 2.63 -16.18 -6.08
CA THR A 8 3.70 -15.35 -5.52
C THR A 8 4.27 -15.98 -4.26
N GLU A 9 3.39 -16.44 -3.37
CA GLU A 9 3.75 -17.14 -2.14
C GLU A 9 4.53 -18.42 -2.45
N PHE A 10 4.03 -19.24 -3.39
CA PHE A 10 4.69 -20.45 -3.84
C PHE A 10 6.10 -20.20 -4.41
N TRP A 11 6.29 -19.17 -5.25
CA TRP A 11 7.63 -18.84 -5.77
C TRP A 11 8.59 -18.42 -4.65
N THR A 12 8.08 -17.69 -3.66
CA THR A 12 8.85 -17.24 -2.50
C THR A 12 9.25 -18.42 -1.62
N GLU A 13 8.32 -19.31 -1.30
CA GLU A 13 8.56 -20.50 -0.47
C GLU A 13 9.48 -21.52 -1.15
N THR A 14 9.25 -21.79 -2.44
CA THR A 14 10.05 -22.77 -3.20
C THR A 14 11.40 -22.24 -3.66
N ARG A 15 11.71 -20.97 -3.34
CA ARG A 15 12.94 -20.28 -3.74
C ARG A 15 13.23 -20.42 -5.24
N GLY A 16 12.19 -20.39 -6.07
CA GLY A 16 12.35 -20.48 -7.53
C GLY A 16 12.46 -21.90 -8.11
N THR A 17 12.36 -22.96 -7.32
CA THR A 17 12.54 -24.34 -7.82
C THR A 17 11.23 -25.10 -8.07
N GLY A 18 10.09 -24.55 -7.65
CA GLY A 18 8.79 -25.17 -7.80
C GLY A 18 8.17 -25.00 -9.19
N GLY A 19 7.48 -26.03 -9.68
CA GLY A 19 6.61 -25.97 -10.85
C GLY A 19 5.14 -25.96 -10.45
N ILE A 20 4.36 -25.01 -10.95
CA ILE A 20 2.91 -24.95 -10.74
C ILE A 20 2.19 -24.89 -12.09
N THR A 21 1.12 -25.67 -12.22
CA THR A 21 0.18 -25.60 -13.35
C THR A 21 -1.23 -25.68 -12.78
N HIS A 22 -2.13 -24.83 -13.27
CA HIS A 22 -3.52 -24.81 -12.85
C HIS A 22 -4.43 -24.90 -14.07
N VAL A 23 -5.47 -25.71 -13.98
CA VAL A 23 -6.52 -25.85 -14.98
C VAL A 23 -7.86 -25.66 -14.27
N PHE A 24 -8.75 -24.89 -14.88
CA PHE A 24 -10.11 -24.71 -14.36
C PHE A 24 -10.93 -26.01 -14.52
N GLU A 25 -11.44 -26.54 -13.42
CA GLU A 25 -12.19 -27.80 -13.39
C GLU A 25 -13.71 -27.59 -13.52
N GLY A 26 -14.27 -26.61 -12.80
CA GLY A 26 -15.71 -26.33 -12.81
C GLY A 26 -16.13 -25.33 -11.76
N TYR A 27 -17.45 -25.11 -11.64
CA TYR A 27 -18.05 -24.27 -10.61
C TYR A 27 -18.53 -25.14 -9.44
N GLU A 28 -18.17 -24.76 -8.22
CA GLU A 28 -18.61 -25.39 -6.98
C GLU A 28 -19.50 -24.46 -6.15
N PRO A 29 -20.27 -24.98 -5.17
CA PRO A 29 -21.01 -24.16 -4.23
C PRO A 29 -20.13 -23.12 -3.55
N TRP A 30 -20.70 -21.95 -3.29
CA TRP A 30 -19.97 -20.81 -2.72
C TRP A 30 -19.37 -21.17 -1.34
N ALA A 31 -18.05 -21.07 -1.24
CA ALA A 31 -17.28 -21.45 -0.04
C ALA A 31 -17.15 -20.32 1.02
N GLY A 32 -17.96 -19.27 0.94
CA GLY A 32 -17.93 -18.12 1.85
C GLY A 32 -17.02 -16.97 1.41
N ASP A 33 -16.89 -15.97 2.28
CA ASP A 33 -16.07 -14.78 2.03
C ASP A 33 -14.59 -15.04 2.35
N ILE A 34 -13.76 -14.97 1.30
CA ILE A 34 -12.31 -14.97 1.45
C ILE A 34 -11.89 -13.53 1.73
N ARG A 35 -11.46 -13.24 2.96
CA ARG A 35 -10.93 -11.91 3.32
C ARG A 35 -9.66 -11.65 2.52
N SER A 36 -9.66 -10.59 1.71
CA SER A 36 -8.54 -10.29 0.81
C SER A 36 -7.32 -9.70 1.52
N ARG A 37 -7.49 -9.05 2.69
CA ARG A 37 -6.38 -8.61 3.55
C ARG A 37 -6.83 -8.30 4.98
N GLU A 38 -5.92 -8.46 5.94
CA GLU A 38 -6.12 -8.03 7.34
C GLU A 38 -5.62 -6.61 7.62
N ARG A 39 -4.66 -6.13 6.82
CA ARG A 39 -3.98 -4.84 6.99
C ARG A 39 -4.65 -3.73 6.18
N GLY A 40 -4.57 -2.48 6.64
CA GLY A 40 -5.08 -1.33 5.91
C GLY A 40 -4.08 -0.72 4.92
N SER A 41 -4.56 0.19 4.08
CA SER A 41 -3.71 1.00 3.19
C SER A 41 -3.24 2.28 3.86
N LEU A 42 -2.00 2.66 3.60
CA LEU A 42 -1.48 4.00 3.92
C LEU A 42 -1.72 4.90 2.70
N VAL A 43 -2.54 5.94 2.86
CA VAL A 43 -3.03 6.78 1.76
C VAL A 43 -2.51 8.19 1.90
N SER A 44 -2.08 8.79 0.79
CA SER A 44 -1.59 10.17 0.78
C SER A 44 -2.74 11.17 0.80
N ASP A 45 -2.65 12.17 1.69
CA ASP A 45 -3.65 13.23 1.84
C ASP A 45 -3.49 14.40 0.85
N ARG A 46 -2.39 14.46 0.09
CA ARG A 46 -2.05 15.60 -0.79
C ARG A 46 -1.06 15.22 -1.87
N THR A 47 -0.94 16.09 -2.86
CA THR A 47 0.05 15.96 -3.95
C THR A 47 1.38 16.62 -3.59
N GLY A 48 2.49 15.97 -3.95
CA GLY A 48 3.85 16.47 -3.80
C GLY A 48 4.91 15.37 -3.67
N PRO A 49 6.18 15.72 -3.43
CA PRO A 49 7.26 14.75 -3.29
C PRO A 49 7.25 14.07 -1.92
N ALA A 50 7.39 12.73 -1.90
CA ALA A 50 7.53 11.97 -0.66
C ALA A 50 8.87 12.28 0.04
N THR A 51 8.81 12.86 1.24
CA THR A 51 10.03 13.25 1.97
C THR A 51 10.54 12.11 2.86
N THR A 52 11.86 11.95 2.94
CA THR A 52 12.49 10.98 3.85
C THR A 52 12.08 11.23 5.30
N TYR A 53 11.91 12.49 5.70
CA TYR A 53 11.48 12.86 7.05
C TYR A 53 10.08 12.33 7.39
N ALA A 54 9.11 12.47 6.49
CA ALA A 54 7.78 11.93 6.71
C ALA A 54 7.81 10.39 6.73
N MET A 55 8.55 9.78 5.80
CA MET A 55 8.68 8.33 5.71
C MET A 55 9.31 7.72 6.97
N LEU A 56 10.30 8.38 7.56
CA LEU A 56 10.97 7.93 8.78
C LEU A 56 10.02 7.78 9.98
N ASN A 57 9.08 8.71 10.13
CA ASN A 57 8.10 8.67 11.22
C ASN A 57 6.98 7.64 10.96
N LEU A 58 6.78 7.27 9.70
CA LEU A 58 5.69 6.38 9.27
C LEU A 58 6.14 4.92 9.19
N GLN A 59 7.40 4.63 8.89
CA GLN A 59 7.91 3.25 8.75
C GLN A 59 7.81 2.42 10.05
N GLU A 60 7.75 3.06 11.23
CA GLU A 60 7.53 2.35 12.50
C GLU A 60 6.16 1.67 12.58
N ARG A 61 5.19 2.18 11.81
CA ARG A 61 3.77 1.74 11.84
C ARG A 61 3.26 1.28 10.48
N SER A 62 4.12 1.30 9.46
CA SER A 62 3.74 0.97 8.09
C SER A 62 4.91 0.42 7.29
N THR A 63 4.61 -0.37 6.26
CA THR A 63 5.58 -0.78 5.26
C THR A 63 5.45 0.13 4.04
N MET A 64 6.54 0.79 3.64
CA MET A 64 6.53 1.68 2.49
C MET A 64 6.50 0.89 1.18
N LEU A 65 5.67 1.34 0.23
CA LEU A 65 5.60 0.77 -1.13
C LEU A 65 6.32 1.64 -2.17
N ILE A 66 6.59 2.90 -1.82
CA ILE A 66 7.28 3.85 -2.69
C ILE A 66 8.66 4.23 -2.13
N PRO A 67 9.64 4.56 -2.99
CA PRO A 67 10.89 5.15 -2.54
C PRO A 67 10.74 6.63 -2.16
N PRO A 68 11.68 7.19 -1.36
CA PRO A 68 11.78 8.64 -1.14
C PRO A 68 11.93 9.41 -2.45
N GLY A 69 11.36 10.61 -2.50
CA GLY A 69 11.37 11.48 -3.68
C GLY A 69 10.34 11.12 -4.75
N THR A 70 9.52 10.08 -4.54
CA THR A 70 8.41 9.76 -5.45
C THR A 70 7.38 10.87 -5.41
N GLU A 71 6.98 11.35 -6.59
CA GLU A 71 5.83 12.26 -6.74
C GLU A 71 4.53 11.50 -6.45
N VAL A 72 3.85 11.91 -5.39
CA VAL A 72 2.57 11.34 -4.96
C VAL A 72 1.42 12.30 -5.24
N TYR A 73 0.20 11.76 -5.25
CA TYR A 73 -1.04 12.53 -5.36
C TYR A 73 -2.04 12.10 -4.29
N GLU A 74 -3.02 12.97 -4.01
CA GLU A 74 -4.09 12.68 -3.06
C GLU A 74 -4.83 11.38 -3.40
N GLY A 75 -5.02 10.51 -2.41
CA GLY A 75 -5.67 9.20 -2.58
C GLY A 75 -4.77 8.12 -3.17
N MET A 76 -3.49 8.42 -3.50
CA MET A 76 -2.48 7.42 -3.82
C MET A 76 -2.14 6.58 -2.59
N ILE A 77 -2.06 5.26 -2.76
CA ILE A 77 -1.60 4.35 -1.71
C ILE A 77 -0.07 4.29 -1.78
N ILE A 78 0.55 4.64 -0.67
CA ILE A 78 2.01 4.79 -0.55
C ILE A 78 2.65 3.73 0.35
N GLY A 79 1.82 2.95 1.05
CA GLY A 79 2.25 2.01 2.06
C GLY A 79 1.15 1.06 2.51
N GLU A 80 1.54 0.10 3.33
CA GLU A 80 0.66 -0.82 4.04
C GLU A 80 0.68 -0.51 5.54
N ASN A 81 -0.48 -0.34 6.16
CA ASN A 81 -0.62 -0.11 7.58
C ASN A 81 -0.36 -1.41 8.37
N SER A 82 0.33 -1.31 9.50
CA SER A 82 0.52 -2.44 10.42
C SER A 82 -0.78 -2.96 11.05
N ARG A 83 -1.84 -2.12 11.07
CA ARG A 83 -3.15 -2.44 11.64
C ARG A 83 -4.23 -2.55 10.56
N ALA A 84 -5.35 -3.14 10.94
CA ALA A 84 -6.59 -3.06 10.17
C ALA A 84 -7.07 -1.60 10.07
N GLY A 85 -7.58 -1.23 8.89
CA GLY A 85 -8.11 0.10 8.61
C GLY A 85 -7.09 1.03 7.95
N ASP A 86 -7.58 1.83 7.00
CA ASP A 86 -6.73 2.73 6.24
C ASP A 86 -6.30 3.94 7.07
N MET A 87 -5.13 4.50 6.73
CA MET A 87 -4.56 5.66 7.41
C MET A 87 -4.20 6.74 6.40
N GLU A 88 -4.84 7.89 6.51
CA GLU A 88 -4.47 9.11 5.76
C GLU A 88 -3.22 9.73 6.36
N VAL A 89 -2.23 10.04 5.52
CA VAL A 89 -0.98 10.64 5.96
C VAL A 89 -0.45 11.70 5.01
N ASN A 90 0.17 12.71 5.61
CA ASN A 90 0.96 13.70 4.88
C ASN A 90 2.40 13.21 4.71
N ILE A 91 2.67 12.62 3.54
CA ILE A 91 4.00 12.13 3.14
C ILE A 91 4.92 13.24 2.61
N CYS A 92 4.36 14.41 2.28
CA CYS A 92 5.10 15.56 1.76
C CYS A 92 5.64 16.47 2.89
N ARG A 93 5.52 16.05 4.15
CA ARG A 93 5.87 16.88 5.29
C ARG A 93 7.38 17.10 5.35
N GLU A 94 7.80 18.35 5.30
CA GLU A 94 9.20 18.73 5.47
C GLU A 94 9.60 18.79 6.96
N LYS A 95 10.90 18.60 7.22
CA LYS A 95 11.49 18.79 8.55
C LYS A 95 11.42 20.29 8.88
N LYS A 96 10.68 20.67 9.93
CA LYS A 96 10.73 22.06 10.42
C LYS A 96 12.14 22.35 10.93
N LEU A 97 12.83 23.27 10.27
CA LEU A 97 14.09 23.86 10.72
C LEU A 97 13.82 24.77 11.92
N THR A 98 13.46 24.18 13.06
CA THR A 98 13.48 24.91 14.33
C THR A 98 14.94 24.94 14.74
N ASN A 99 15.51 26.13 14.97
CA ASN A 99 16.88 26.37 15.46
C ASN A 99 17.10 25.70 16.83
N MET A 100 17.16 24.37 16.84
CA MET A 100 17.37 23.57 18.02
C MET A 100 18.87 23.29 18.09
N ARG A 101 19.54 24.13 18.88
CA ARG A 101 20.87 23.87 19.40
C ARG A 101 20.90 22.46 19.99
N ALA A 102 21.49 21.51 19.27
CA ALA A 102 21.87 20.20 19.79
C ALA A 102 23.08 19.73 18.97
N SER A 103 24.25 20.09 19.49
CA SER A 103 25.48 19.36 19.32
C SER A 103 25.24 17.85 19.51
N SER A 104 25.83 17.05 18.62
CA SER A 104 26.07 15.61 18.80
C SER A 104 24.87 14.68 18.57
N ALA A 105 24.55 14.43 17.30
CA ALA A 105 24.20 13.12 16.70
C ALA A 105 23.37 13.35 15.44
N ASP A 106 24.02 13.50 14.29
CA ASP A 106 23.40 13.05 13.03
C ASP A 106 23.33 11.53 13.10
N GLU A 107 22.40 11.03 13.90
CA GLU A 107 22.01 9.63 13.85
C GLU A 107 21.44 9.45 12.44
N THR A 108 22.24 8.82 11.57
CA THR A 108 21.85 8.56 10.18
C THR A 108 20.76 7.49 10.24
N VAL A 109 19.54 7.88 10.58
CA VAL A 109 18.42 6.95 10.70
C VAL A 109 18.14 6.42 9.31
N LYS A 110 18.44 5.13 9.12
CA LYS A 110 18.29 4.46 7.84
C LYS A 110 16.82 4.18 7.61
N LEU A 111 16.34 4.53 6.43
CA LEU A 111 15.02 4.15 5.97
C LEU A 111 15.03 2.66 5.60
N THR A 112 14.02 1.91 6.05
CA THR A 112 13.79 0.55 5.61
C THR A 112 13.53 0.56 4.09
N PRO A 113 14.14 -0.36 3.32
CA PRO A 113 13.86 -0.48 1.89
C PRO A 113 12.36 -0.63 1.64
N HIS A 114 11.85 0.10 0.64
CA HIS A 114 10.46 -0.01 0.23
C HIS A 114 10.19 -1.36 -0.44
N ARG A 115 8.97 -1.88 -0.27
CA ARG A 115 8.52 -3.09 -0.96
C ARG A 115 7.99 -2.71 -2.33
N GLN A 116 8.80 -2.97 -3.36
CA GLN A 116 8.38 -2.82 -4.74
C GLN A 116 7.44 -3.95 -5.12
N MET A 117 6.25 -3.60 -5.62
CA MET A 117 5.24 -4.56 -6.07
C MET A 117 5.29 -4.74 -7.59
N SER A 118 5.20 -5.98 -8.05
CA SER A 118 4.86 -6.28 -9.45
C SER A 118 3.39 -5.97 -9.73
N LEU A 119 2.99 -5.99 -11.01
CA LEU A 119 1.59 -5.82 -11.40
C LEU A 119 0.69 -6.89 -10.75
N GLU A 120 1.14 -8.13 -10.72
CA GLU A 120 0.40 -9.24 -10.14
C GLU A 120 0.24 -9.09 -8.63
N GLN A 121 1.31 -8.69 -7.94
CA GLN A 121 1.27 -8.40 -6.51
C GLN A 121 0.35 -7.20 -6.21
N ALA A 122 0.34 -6.19 -7.08
CA ALA A 122 -0.56 -5.06 -6.94
C ALA A 122 -2.03 -5.46 -7.13
N LEU A 123 -2.33 -6.32 -8.12
CA LEU A 123 -3.68 -6.85 -8.36
C LEU A 123 -4.19 -7.74 -7.23
N GLU A 124 -3.28 -8.46 -6.57
CA GLU A 124 -3.57 -9.24 -5.37
C GLU A 124 -3.79 -8.35 -4.13
N PHE A 125 -3.03 -7.26 -4.03
CA PHE A 125 -3.04 -6.38 -2.87
C PHE A 125 -4.30 -5.50 -2.78
N ILE A 126 -4.88 -5.08 -3.91
CA ILE A 126 -5.99 -4.12 -3.91
C ILE A 126 -7.26 -4.65 -3.24
N ALA A 127 -7.88 -3.80 -2.43
CA ALA A 127 -9.23 -4.02 -1.90
C ALA A 127 -10.32 -3.57 -2.90
N SER A 128 -11.60 -3.83 -2.57
CA SER A 128 -12.73 -3.50 -3.45
C SER A 128 -12.91 -2.01 -3.75
N ASP A 129 -12.38 -1.13 -2.91
CA ASP A 129 -12.43 0.34 -3.02
C ASP A 129 -11.11 0.92 -3.56
N GLU A 130 -10.24 0.07 -4.11
CA GLU A 130 -8.92 0.41 -4.60
C GLU A 130 -8.75 0.00 -6.06
N CYS A 131 -7.82 0.66 -6.75
CA CYS A 131 -7.47 0.32 -8.12
C CYS A 131 -5.96 0.42 -8.37
N VAL A 132 -5.50 -0.38 -9.32
CA VAL A 132 -4.14 -0.33 -9.84
C VAL A 132 -4.11 0.61 -11.03
N GLU A 133 -3.33 1.67 -10.93
CA GLU A 133 -3.03 2.57 -12.03
C GLU A 133 -1.80 2.04 -12.77
N VAL A 134 -1.96 1.70 -14.04
CA VAL A 134 -0.89 1.14 -14.86
C VAL A 134 -0.52 2.12 -15.96
N THR A 135 0.76 2.47 -16.02
CA THR A 135 1.38 3.21 -17.10
C THR A 135 2.58 2.41 -17.62
N PRO A 136 3.12 2.69 -18.82
CA PRO A 136 4.30 1.99 -19.32
C PRO A 136 5.52 2.07 -18.39
N ALA A 137 5.61 3.14 -17.59
CA ALA A 137 6.74 3.38 -16.69
C ALA A 137 6.46 2.98 -15.23
N HIS A 138 5.19 2.95 -14.80
CA HIS A 138 4.84 2.80 -13.39
C HIS A 138 3.57 1.98 -13.19
N VAL A 139 3.60 1.14 -12.15
CA VAL A 139 2.43 0.52 -11.53
C VAL A 139 2.23 1.20 -10.18
N ARG A 140 1.08 1.86 -9.99
CA ARG A 140 0.72 2.58 -8.77
C ARG A 140 -0.56 2.03 -8.17
N LEU A 141 -0.70 2.19 -6.87
CA LEU A 141 -1.91 1.85 -6.13
C LEU A 141 -2.61 3.12 -5.71
N ARG A 142 -3.95 3.15 -5.80
CA ARG A 142 -4.75 4.29 -5.39
C ARG A 142 -6.13 3.84 -4.92
N LYS A 143 -6.81 4.72 -4.21
CA LYS A 143 -8.24 4.60 -3.94
C LYS A 143 -9.04 4.92 -5.20
N VAL A 144 -10.23 4.32 -5.31
CA VAL A 144 -11.20 4.65 -6.36
C VAL A 144 -11.62 6.11 -6.22
N HIS A 145 -12.08 6.48 -5.02
CA HIS A 145 -12.34 7.86 -4.62
C HIS A 145 -11.09 8.46 -3.99
N LEU A 146 -10.53 9.48 -4.63
CA LEU A 146 -9.31 10.13 -4.13
C LEU A 146 -9.62 10.95 -2.87
N ASP A 147 -10.70 11.73 -2.92
CA ASP A 147 -11.14 12.59 -1.82
C ASP A 147 -11.50 11.75 -0.57
N PRO A 148 -10.84 11.99 0.57
CA PRO A 148 -11.18 11.35 1.85
C PRO A 148 -12.64 11.54 2.26
N GLN A 149 -13.24 12.71 1.98
CA GLN A 149 -14.63 13.00 2.33
C GLN A 149 -15.61 12.15 1.53
N GLU A 150 -15.34 11.95 0.24
CA GLU A 150 -16.12 11.03 -0.59
C GLU A 150 -16.03 9.60 -0.06
N ARG A 151 -14.84 9.14 0.35
CA ARG A 151 -14.66 7.80 0.93
C ARG A 151 -15.47 7.60 2.21
N ILE A 152 -15.47 8.58 3.11
CA ILE A 152 -16.29 8.53 4.33
C ILE A 152 -17.78 8.48 3.97
N ARG A 153 -18.22 9.27 2.98
CA ARG A 153 -19.61 9.28 2.52
C ARG A 153 -20.02 7.91 1.94
N GLN A 154 -19.19 7.32 1.10
CA GLN A 154 -19.43 6.01 0.49
C GLN A 154 -19.45 4.90 1.55
N ALA A 155 -18.51 4.90 2.50
CA ALA A 155 -18.47 3.94 3.60
C ALA A 155 -19.75 3.99 4.46
N ARG A 156 -20.28 5.19 4.73
CA ARG A 156 -21.57 5.35 5.46
C ARG A 156 -22.76 4.83 4.66
N SER A 157 -22.82 5.11 3.35
CA SER A 157 -23.91 4.62 2.50
C SER A 157 -23.98 3.09 2.44
N ARG A 158 -22.81 2.44 2.34
CA ARG A 158 -22.66 0.99 2.30
C ARG A 158 -22.98 0.31 3.64
N ALA A 159 -22.77 0.98 4.76
CA ALA A 159 -23.14 0.47 6.08
C ALA A 159 -24.65 0.55 6.38
N THR A 160 -25.39 1.38 5.63
CA THR A 160 -26.83 1.59 5.81
C THR A 160 -27.67 0.70 4.87
N SER A 161 -27.03 0.07 3.88
CA SER A 161 -27.65 -0.82 2.88
C SER A 161 -27.43 -2.28 3.26
#